data_AF-A0A426RC13-F1
#
_entry.id   AF-A0A426RC13-F1
#
_cell.length_a   1.000
_cell.length_b   1.000
_cell.length_c   1.000
_cell.angle_alpha   90.00
_cell.angle_beta   90.00
_cell.angle_gamma   90.00
#
_symmetry.space_group_name_H-M   'P 1'
#
loop_
_entity.id
_entity.type
_entity.pdbx_description
1 polymer ?
#
loop_
_entity_poly.entity_id
_entity_poly.type
_entity_poly.pdbx_seq_one_letter_code
_entity_poly.pdbx_strand_id
1 'polypeptide(L)'
;MELEYKEHLSPMLKGGIKNYLIDIDGTITEDVPNEEPERMVTCEPFPDALETINKWYDEGHQICFFSSRTEDLREITETWLKKHGFKYHSVLLGKPRGGNYHWIDNHLVKATRYKGKFTDMVEKQVTIEVFRE
;
A
#
# COMPACT_ATOMS: atom_id res chain seq x y z
N MET A 1 14.02 8.20 9.33
CA MET A 1 12.88 8.94 8.74
C MET A 1 12.93 10.35 9.27
N GLU A 2 13.05 11.35 8.41
CA GLU A 2 13.00 12.76 8.81
C GLU A 2 11.62 13.35 8.53
N LEU A 3 11.06 14.03 9.52
CA LEU A 3 9.79 14.71 9.45
C LEU A 3 9.98 16.22 9.35
N GLU A 4 9.10 16.87 8.59
CA GLU A 4 8.92 18.31 8.55
C GLU A 4 7.76 18.70 9.47
N TYR A 5 8.02 19.62 10.38
CA TYR A 5 7.04 20.15 11.31
C TYR A 5 6.77 21.62 10.93
N LYS A 6 5.49 21.98 10.79
CA LYS A 6 5.05 23.36 10.59
C LYS A 6 4.01 23.71 11.65
N GLU A 7 4.43 24.50 12.63
CA GLU A 7 3.57 25.02 13.71
C GLU A 7 2.69 23.92 14.35
N HIS A 8 1.36 24.07 14.26
CA HIS A 8 0.35 23.18 14.81
C HIS A 8 -0.20 22.15 13.79
N LEU A 9 0.46 21.97 12.64
CA LEU A 9 0.05 21.02 11.61
C LEU A 9 0.65 19.62 11.84
N SER A 10 -0.04 18.60 11.31
CA SER A 10 0.49 17.24 11.24
C SER A 10 1.82 17.20 10.48
N PRO A 11 2.80 16.41 10.93
CA PRO A 11 4.10 16.33 10.29
C PRO A 11 4.04 15.67 8.90
N MET A 12 4.95 16.07 8.02
CA MET A 12 5.07 15.52 6.66
C MET A 12 6.44 14.90 6.42
N LEU A 13 6.55 13.96 5.47
CA LEU A 13 7.85 13.42 5.05
C LEU A 13 8.63 14.45 4.23
N LYS A 14 9.91 14.64 4.56
CA LYS A 14 10.81 15.57 3.84
C LYS A 14 11.28 15.01 2.50
N GLY A 15 11.81 15.90 1.65
CA GLY A 15 12.65 15.50 0.50
C GLY A 15 11.92 14.80 -0.65
N GLY A 16 10.60 14.96 -0.76
CA GLY A 16 9.79 14.27 -1.79
C GLY A 16 9.57 12.79 -1.49
N ILE A 17 9.97 12.34 -0.30
CA ILE A 17 9.69 10.99 0.21
C ILE A 17 8.17 10.83 0.35
N LYS A 18 7.71 9.63 0.01
CA LYS A 18 6.29 9.26 -0.04
C LYS A 18 6.02 8.18 1.00
N ASN A 19 4.80 8.19 1.52
CA ASN A 19 4.26 7.11 2.33
C ASN A 19 3.30 6.30 1.47
N TYR A 20 3.74 5.13 1.00
CA TYR A 20 2.92 4.24 0.19
C TYR A 20 2.08 3.35 1.10
N LEU A 21 0.76 3.42 0.93
CA LEU A 21 -0.19 2.43 1.44
C LEU A 21 -0.54 1.48 0.29
N ILE A 22 -0.07 0.24 0.37
CA ILE A 22 -0.11 -0.73 -0.73
C ILE A 22 -1.01 -1.90 -0.32
N ASP A 23 -2.01 -2.20 -1.14
CA ASP A 23 -2.86 -3.38 -0.94
C ASP A 23 -2.07 -4.67 -1.21
N ILE A 24 -2.56 -5.81 -0.70
CA ILE A 24 -1.89 -7.10 -0.88
C ILE A 24 -2.58 -7.91 -1.98
N ASP A 25 -3.77 -8.42 -1.68
CA ASP A 25 -4.50 -9.35 -2.53
C ASP A 25 -5.00 -8.64 -3.81
N GLY A 26 -4.71 -9.21 -4.97
CA GLY A 26 -4.99 -8.60 -6.27
C GLY A 26 -4.06 -7.43 -6.64
N THR A 27 -3.07 -7.12 -5.81
CA THR A 27 -2.11 -6.01 -6.04
C THR A 27 -0.67 -6.50 -6.10
N ILE A 28 -0.15 -7.18 -5.07
CA ILE A 28 1.23 -7.72 -5.07
C ILE A 28 1.28 -9.24 -5.23
N THR A 29 0.12 -9.88 -5.24
CA THR A 29 -0.13 -11.30 -5.49
C THR A 29 -1.53 -11.42 -6.11
N GLU A 30 -1.93 -12.64 -6.47
CA GLU A 30 -3.31 -12.91 -6.91
C GLU A 30 -4.36 -12.50 -5.87
N ASP A 31 -5.62 -12.39 -6.28
CA ASP A 31 -6.71 -12.07 -5.36
C ASP A 31 -7.05 -13.31 -4.51
N VAL A 32 -6.62 -13.28 -3.25
CA VAL A 32 -6.84 -14.35 -2.26
C VAL A 32 -7.78 -13.85 -1.17
N PRO A 33 -8.99 -14.42 -1.04
CA PRO A 33 -9.94 -14.01 -0.01
C PRO A 33 -9.50 -14.50 1.38
N ASN A 34 -9.98 -13.82 2.43
CA ASN A 34 -9.71 -14.19 3.83
C ASN A 34 -10.13 -15.63 4.17
N GLU A 35 -11.12 -16.14 3.44
CA GLU A 35 -11.68 -17.47 3.59
C GLU A 35 -10.77 -18.60 3.08
N GLU A 36 -9.65 -18.28 2.41
CA GLU A 36 -8.72 -19.25 1.80
C GLU A 36 -7.27 -19.06 2.30
N PRO A 37 -7.01 -19.19 3.62
CA PRO A 37 -5.69 -18.96 4.22
C PRO A 37 -4.60 -19.89 3.67
N GLU A 38 -4.94 -21.11 3.25
CA GLU A 38 -4.01 -22.04 2.62
C GLU A 38 -3.39 -21.47 1.33
N ARG A 39 -4.18 -20.73 0.53
CA ARG A 39 -3.67 -20.05 -0.67
C ARG A 39 -2.77 -18.87 -0.33
N MET A 40 -3.00 -18.20 0.81
CA MET A 40 -2.11 -17.11 1.25
C MET A 40 -0.68 -17.59 1.50
N VAL A 41 -0.48 -18.88 1.81
CA VAL A 41 0.86 -19.47 2.02
C VAL A 41 1.56 -19.79 0.71
N THR A 42 0.79 -20.22 -0.30
CA THR A 42 1.31 -20.80 -1.54
C THR A 42 1.25 -19.86 -2.74
N CYS A 43 0.47 -18.77 -2.67
CA CYS A 43 0.45 -17.79 -3.75
C CYS A 43 1.83 -17.18 -3.97
N GLU A 44 2.14 -16.86 -5.22
CA GLU A 44 3.42 -16.26 -5.60
C GLU A 44 3.28 -14.75 -5.81
N PRO A 45 4.28 -13.95 -5.40
CA PRO A 45 4.25 -12.51 -5.63
C PRO A 45 4.31 -12.18 -7.12
N PHE A 46 3.75 -11.04 -7.49
CA PHE A 46 4.04 -10.45 -8.79
C PHE A 46 5.50 -9.95 -8.79
N PRO A 47 6.37 -10.42 -9.70
CA PRO A 47 7.80 -10.07 -9.68
C PRO A 47 8.09 -8.58 -9.83
N ASP A 48 7.30 -7.88 -10.65
CA ASP A 48 7.40 -6.45 -10.89
C ASP A 48 6.98 -5.62 -9.66
N ALA A 49 5.98 -6.08 -8.90
CA ALA A 49 5.60 -5.49 -7.63
C ALA A 49 6.75 -5.60 -6.61
N LEU A 50 7.35 -6.78 -6.48
CA LEU A 50 8.46 -7.03 -5.57
C LEU A 50 9.67 -6.14 -5.88
N GLU A 51 10.07 -6.08 -7.15
CA GLU A 51 11.16 -5.22 -7.61
C GLU A 51 10.87 -3.74 -7.33
N THR A 52 9.70 -3.26 -7.74
CA THR A 52 9.33 -1.84 -7.64
C THR A 52 9.22 -1.37 -6.19
N ILE A 53 8.59 -2.16 -5.33
CA ILE A 53 8.39 -1.81 -3.92
C ILE A 53 9.73 -1.81 -3.18
N ASN A 54 10.60 -2.80 -3.44
CA ASN A 54 11.92 -2.84 -2.84
C ASN A 54 12.81 -1.68 -3.32
N LYS A 55 12.71 -1.28 -4.59
CA LYS A 55 13.34 -0.05 -5.09
C LYS A 55 12.85 1.18 -4.34
N TRP A 56 11.53 1.36 -4.17
CA TRP A 56 11.00 2.50 -3.41
C TRP A 56 11.49 2.51 -1.95
N TYR A 57 11.55 1.33 -1.32
CA TYR A 57 12.13 1.20 0.02
C TYR A 57 13.59 1.68 0.05
N ASP A 58 14.41 1.22 -0.90
CA ASP A 58 15.84 1.57 -0.99
C ASP A 58 16.06 3.06 -1.32
N GLU A 59 15.11 3.70 -2.01
CA GLU A 59 15.05 5.15 -2.25
C GLU A 59 14.61 5.96 -1.00
N GLY A 60 14.26 5.28 0.10
CA GLY A 60 13.90 5.89 1.39
C GLY A 60 12.39 6.13 1.58
N HIS A 61 11.54 5.68 0.64
CA HIS A 61 10.09 5.74 0.79
C HIS A 61 9.59 4.89 1.95
N GLN A 62 8.51 5.34 2.59
CA GLN A 62 7.83 4.56 3.60
C GLN A 62 6.87 3.59 2.92
N ILE A 63 6.94 2.32 3.30
CA ILE A 63 6.16 1.23 2.72
C ILE A 63 5.31 0.63 3.82
N CYS A 64 4.00 0.80 3.72
CA CYS A 64 3.01 0.20 4.59
C CYS A 64 2.08 -0.69 3.75
N PHE A 65 2.03 -1.98 4.05
CA PHE A 65 0.99 -2.84 3.47
C PHE A 65 -0.33 -2.60 4.19
N PHE A 66 -1.39 -2.30 3.43
CA PHE A 66 -2.71 -1.94 3.95
C PHE A 66 -3.78 -2.83 3.32
N SER A 67 -4.14 -3.91 4.03
CA SER A 67 -4.96 -5.01 3.50
C SER A 67 -6.25 -5.21 4.30
N SER A 68 -7.28 -5.74 3.63
CA SER A 68 -8.53 -6.17 4.26
C SER A 68 -8.47 -7.57 4.87
N ARG A 69 -7.30 -8.23 4.84
CA ARG A 69 -7.03 -9.39 5.70
C ARG A 69 -7.34 -9.03 7.14
N THR A 70 -7.93 -9.96 7.88
CA THR A 70 -8.23 -9.75 9.29
C THR A 70 -6.97 -9.87 10.15
N GLU A 71 -7.01 -9.36 11.37
CA GLU A 71 -5.87 -9.47 12.31
C GLU A 71 -5.49 -10.92 12.64
N ASP A 72 -6.46 -11.86 12.61
CA ASP A 72 -6.19 -13.29 12.78
C ASP A 72 -5.27 -13.86 11.69
N LEU A 73 -5.17 -13.18 10.55
CA LEU A 73 -4.30 -13.54 9.42
C LEU A 73 -2.97 -12.75 9.43
N ARG A 74 -2.61 -12.09 10.53
CA ARG A 74 -1.36 -11.32 10.62
C ARG A 74 -0.13 -12.18 10.44
N GLU A 75 -0.03 -13.27 11.20
CA GLU A 75 1.16 -14.14 11.19
C GLU A 75 1.41 -14.73 9.80
N ILE A 76 0.35 -15.23 9.13
CA ILE A 76 0.46 -15.80 7.79
C ILE A 76 0.91 -14.74 6.77
N THR A 77 0.41 -13.51 6.91
CA THR A 77 0.72 -12.39 6.02
C THR A 77 2.16 -11.93 6.18
N GLU A 78 2.61 -11.66 7.41
CA GLU A 78 3.99 -11.22 7.67
C GLU A 78 5.02 -12.31 7.34
N THR A 79 4.68 -13.58 7.59
CA THR A 79 5.51 -14.72 7.18
C THR A 79 5.65 -14.78 5.67
N TRP A 80 4.56 -14.62 4.92
CA TRP A 80 4.59 -14.61 3.46
C TRP A 80 5.41 -13.43 2.91
N LEU A 81 5.18 -12.21 3.41
CA LEU A 81 5.94 -11.01 3.01
C LEU A 81 7.45 -11.20 3.23
N LYS A 82 7.83 -11.74 4.38
CA LYS A 82 9.23 -12.02 4.72
C LYS A 82 9.82 -13.12 3.84
N LYS A 83 9.09 -14.22 3.64
CA LYS A 83 9.50 -15.35 2.78
C LYS A 83 9.84 -14.88 1.37
N HIS A 84 9.01 -14.00 0.81
CA HIS A 84 9.16 -13.50 -0.56
C HIS A 84 10.04 -12.24 -0.67
N GLY A 85 10.59 -11.75 0.44
CA GLY A 85 11.63 -10.71 0.43
C GLY A 85 11.12 -9.28 0.22
N PHE A 86 9.86 -8.99 0.55
CA PHE A 86 9.38 -7.62 0.56
C PHE A 86 10.05 -6.81 1.69
N LYS A 87 10.60 -5.65 1.35
CA LYS A 87 11.08 -4.66 2.31
C LYS A 87 9.95 -3.69 2.65
N TYR A 88 9.57 -3.62 3.92
CA TYR A 88 8.49 -2.76 4.38
C TYR A 88 8.72 -2.24 5.80
N HIS A 89 7.95 -1.24 6.19
CA HIS A 89 8.04 -0.60 7.50
C HIS A 89 6.88 -1.02 8.43
N SER A 90 5.68 -1.25 7.87
CA SER A 90 4.50 -1.63 8.65
C SER A 90 3.48 -2.43 7.85
N VAL A 91 2.60 -3.13 8.56
CA VAL A 91 1.41 -3.81 8.00
C VAL A 91 0.18 -3.42 8.83
N LEU A 92 -0.78 -2.78 8.19
CA LEU A 92 -2.09 -2.45 8.74
C LEU A 92 -3.14 -3.39 8.14
N LEU A 93 -3.75 -4.20 9.01
CA LEU A 93 -4.80 -5.14 8.63
C LEU A 93 -6.16 -4.62 9.09
N GLY A 94 -7.24 -5.28 8.67
CA GLY A 94 -8.60 -4.90 9.02
C GLY A 94 -9.16 -3.71 8.23
N LYS A 95 -8.57 -3.37 7.07
CA LYS A 95 -9.17 -2.43 6.11
C LYS A 95 -10.61 -2.90 5.78
N PRO A 96 -11.62 -2.02 5.76
CA PRO A 96 -12.99 -2.42 5.43
C PRO A 96 -13.07 -3.15 4.08
N ARG A 97 -13.86 -4.22 3.99
CA ARG A 97 -14.07 -4.97 2.73
C ARG A 97 -15.09 -4.25 1.84
N GLY A 98 -14.94 -4.34 0.51
CA GLY A 98 -15.93 -3.82 -0.46
C GLY A 98 -15.35 -3.02 -1.64
N GLY A 99 -14.10 -2.55 -1.55
CA GLY A 99 -13.36 -1.97 -2.68
C GLY A 99 -13.76 -0.55 -3.11
N ASN A 100 -14.95 -0.07 -2.76
CA ASN A 100 -15.47 1.27 -3.09
C ASN A 100 -15.05 2.33 -2.06
N TYR A 101 -13.74 2.53 -1.92
CA TYR A 101 -13.17 3.47 -0.95
C TYR A 101 -13.22 4.91 -1.45
N HIS A 102 -13.62 5.83 -0.57
CA HIS A 102 -13.42 7.26 -0.72
C HIS A 102 -12.60 7.75 0.49
N TRP A 103 -11.33 8.08 0.27
CA TRP A 103 -10.45 8.57 1.33
C TRP A 103 -10.56 10.09 1.43
N ILE A 104 -11.09 10.55 2.56
CA ILE A 104 -11.18 11.97 2.92
C ILE A 104 -10.14 12.27 3.98
N ASP A 105 -9.30 13.27 3.73
CA ASP A 105 -8.25 13.75 4.62
C ASP A 105 -8.14 15.27 4.48
N ASN A 106 -7.72 15.98 5.51
CA ASN A 106 -7.48 17.42 5.44
C ASN A 106 -6.18 17.75 4.69
N HIS A 107 -5.31 16.75 4.47
CA HIS A 107 -4.17 16.81 3.57
C HIS A 107 -4.50 16.20 2.19
N LEU A 108 -3.69 16.54 1.17
CA LEU A 108 -3.87 15.98 -0.16
C LEU A 108 -3.59 14.46 -0.16
N VAL A 109 -4.64 13.67 -0.39
CA VAL A 109 -4.52 12.23 -0.64
C VAL A 109 -4.30 11.99 -2.13
N LYS A 110 -3.29 11.19 -2.47
CA LYS A 110 -3.05 10.72 -3.83
C LYS A 110 -3.44 9.25 -3.93
N ALA A 111 -4.31 8.92 -4.87
CA ALA A 111 -4.72 7.54 -5.14
C ALA A 111 -4.19 7.08 -6.51
N THR A 112 -3.71 5.84 -6.58
CA THR A 112 -3.31 5.19 -7.82
C THR A 112 -4.03 3.86 -7.94
N ARG A 113 -4.69 3.63 -9.08
CA ARG A 113 -5.33 2.36 -9.37
C ARG A 113 -4.33 1.42 -10.05
N TYR A 114 -4.03 0.30 -9.40
CA TYR A 114 -3.29 -0.80 -10.02
C TYR A 114 -4.09 -1.39 -11.20
N LYS A 115 -3.39 -1.69 -12.30
CA LYS A 115 -3.99 -2.24 -13.54
C LYS A 115 -3.30 -3.53 -14.00
N GLY A 116 -2.71 -4.28 -13.07
CA GLY A 116 -2.08 -5.58 -13.35
C GLY A 116 -0.59 -5.54 -13.70
N LYS A 117 0.05 -4.35 -13.67
CA LYS A 117 1.51 -4.20 -13.81
C LYS A 117 2.04 -3.02 -12.99
N PHE A 118 3.18 -3.20 -12.35
CA PHE A 118 3.99 -2.13 -11.78
C PHE A 118 4.93 -1.60 -12.85
N THR A 119 4.70 -0.34 -13.24
CA THR A 119 5.52 0.38 -14.23
C THR A 119 5.90 1.74 -13.68
N ASP A 120 6.67 2.50 -14.45
CA ASP A 120 6.96 3.89 -14.10
C ASP A 120 5.68 4.69 -13.90
N MET A 121 5.68 5.49 -12.83
CA MET A 121 4.58 6.38 -12.48
C MET A 121 4.54 7.54 -13.48
N VAL A 122 3.36 7.83 -14.01
CA VAL A 122 3.12 8.94 -14.96
C VAL A 122 2.01 9.86 -14.47
N GLU A 123 2.09 11.13 -14.83
CA GLU A 123 1.05 12.11 -14.50
C GLU A 123 -0.11 12.04 -15.50
N LYS A 124 -1.34 12.08 -14.99
CA LYS A 124 -2.57 12.12 -15.79
C LYS A 124 -3.62 12.98 -15.10
N GLN A 125 -4.41 13.72 -15.88
CA GLN A 125 -5.61 14.40 -15.39
C GLN A 125 -6.78 13.42 -15.36
N VAL A 126 -7.50 13.38 -14.23
CA VAL A 126 -8.70 12.55 -14.03
C VAL A 126 -9.77 13.36 -13.31
N THR A 127 -11.04 13.07 -13.58
CA THR A 127 -12.17 13.66 -12.85
C THR A 127 -12.42 12.86 -11.57
N ILE A 128 -12.58 13.57 -10.45
CA ILE A 128 -12.90 13.01 -9.14
C ILE A 128 -14.05 13.79 -8.50
N GLU A 129 -14.71 13.19 -7.52
CA GLU A 129 -15.67 13.89 -6.67
C GLU A 129 -14.90 14.71 -5.62
N VAL A 130 -15.31 15.98 -5.43
CA VAL A 130 -14.74 16.89 -4.45
C VAL A 130 -15.87 17.65 -3.75
N PHE A 131 -15.60 18.18 -2.56
CA PHE A 131 -16.54 19.07 -1.88
C PHE A 131 -16.74 20.35 -2.67
N ARG A 132 -17.96 20.90 -2.59
CA ARG A 132 -18.28 22.23 -3.10
C ARG A 132 -17.69 23.29 -2.16
N GLU A 133 -17.18 24.37 -2.73
CA GLU A 133 -16.74 25.57 -2.01
C GLU A 133 -17.90 26.34 -1.35
#